data_AF-A0A3D2AVS8-F1
#
_entry.id   AF-A0A3D2AVS8-F1
#
_cell.length_a   1.000
_cell.length_b   1.000
_cell.length_c   1.000
_cell.angle_alpha   90.00
_cell.angle_beta   90.00
_cell.angle_gamma   90.00
#
_symmetry.space_group_name_H-M   'P 1'
#
loop_
_entity.id
_entity.type
_entity.pdbx_description
1 polymer ?
#
loop_
_entity_poly.entity_id
_entity_poly.type
_entity_poly.pdbx_seq_one_letter_code
_entity_poly.pdbx_strand_id
1 'polypeptide(L)'
;MTKYGFEDHCWQDVISPEDLYLYRHYERDLYIGERPALLAIDLYNMAYQGGAGAIHEIAEKFPSACGDFAWNAIDPTKQLFSMMRSRGLPVFYTTGEDR
;
A
#
# COMPACT_ATOMS: atom_id res chain seq x y z
N MET A 1 14.66 3.34 -14.36
CA MET A 1 13.75 3.55 -13.22
C MET A 1 14.37 4.63 -12.36
N THR A 2 13.65 5.73 -12.14
CA THR A 2 14.09 6.79 -11.22
C THR A 2 14.16 6.17 -9.83
N LYS A 3 15.33 6.23 -9.19
CA LYS A 3 15.51 5.77 -7.81
C LYS A 3 14.68 6.71 -6.93
N TYR A 4 13.71 6.18 -6.18
CA TYR A 4 13.03 6.97 -5.15
C TYR A 4 14.10 7.54 -4.21
N GLY A 5 14.01 8.83 -3.91
CA GLY A 5 14.94 9.49 -2.98
C GLY A 5 14.84 8.86 -1.58
N PHE A 6 15.90 9.01 -0.78
CA PHE A 6 16.00 8.45 0.57
C PHE A 6 14.77 8.74 1.46
N GLU A 7 14.05 9.83 1.23
CA GLU A 7 12.80 10.17 1.95
C GLU A 7 11.70 10.67 1.00
N ASP A 8 11.71 10.25 -0.28
CA ASP A 8 10.67 10.61 -1.26
C ASP A 8 9.43 9.71 -1.06
N HIS A 9 8.71 9.97 0.04
CA HIS A 9 7.47 9.28 0.40
C HIS A 9 6.40 10.26 0.88
N CYS A 10 5.16 9.79 0.94
CA CYS A 10 3.99 10.62 1.24
C CYS A 10 3.94 11.22 2.66
N TRP A 11 4.95 10.98 3.51
CA TRP A 11 5.00 11.41 4.92
C TRP A 11 6.24 12.27 5.21
N GLN A 12 6.99 12.66 4.17
CA GLN A 12 8.24 13.44 4.29
C GLN A 12 8.05 14.79 5.00
N ASP A 13 6.82 15.31 5.02
CA ASP A 13 6.42 16.56 5.65
C ASP A 13 5.95 16.39 7.11
N VAL A 14 5.80 15.15 7.58
CA VAL A 14 5.41 14.82 8.96
C VAL A 14 6.63 14.63 9.86
N ILE A 15 7.76 14.19 9.29
CA ILE A 15 8.98 13.89 10.04
C ILE A 15 9.84 15.14 10.17
N SER A 16 10.28 15.47 11.39
CA SER A 16 11.04 16.69 11.63
C SER A 16 12.44 16.62 11.01
N PRO A 17 13.06 17.77 10.66
CA PRO A 17 14.45 17.79 10.20
C PRO A 17 15.44 17.21 11.23
N GLU A 18 15.15 17.33 12.52
CA GLU A 18 15.94 16.76 13.60
C GLU A 18 15.87 15.22 13.62
N ASP A 19 14.68 14.65 13.44
CA ASP A 19 14.48 13.20 13.34
C ASP A 19 15.15 12.64 12.09
N LEU A 20 15.00 13.31 10.94
CA LEU A 20 15.68 12.93 9.70
C LEU A 20 17.20 13.00 9.83
N TYR A 21 17.71 14.00 10.55
CA TYR A 21 19.14 14.09 10.87
C TYR A 21 19.58 12.85 11.66
N LEU A 22 18.84 12.43 12.69
CA LEU A 22 19.16 11.19 13.42
C LEU A 22 19.02 9.93 12.53
N TYR A 23 17.98 9.87 11.70
CA TYR A 23 17.63 8.71 10.89
C TYR A 23 18.59 8.47 9.71
N ARG A 24 19.31 9.49 9.23
CA ARG A 24 20.23 9.37 8.08
C ARG A 24 21.26 8.25 8.19
N HIS A 25 21.61 7.84 9.41
CA HIS A 25 22.53 6.72 9.63
C HIS A 25 21.97 5.36 9.21
N TYR A 26 20.66 5.27 8.96
CA TYR A 26 19.95 4.10 8.49
C TYR A 26 19.61 4.17 7.00
N GLU A 27 20.08 5.21 6.29
CA GLU A 27 19.95 5.33 4.84
C GLU A 27 20.47 4.09 4.14
N ARG A 28 19.62 3.53 3.27
CA ARG A 28 19.92 2.33 2.51
C ARG A 28 19.11 2.30 1.24
N ASP A 29 19.72 1.70 0.22
CA ASP A 29 19.03 1.42 -1.02
C ASP A 29 17.92 0.39 -0.77
N LEU A 30 16.70 0.71 -1.21
CA LEU A 30 15.59 -0.24 -1.22
C LEU A 30 15.87 -1.32 -2.26
N TYR A 31 15.67 -2.58 -1.88
CA TYR A 31 15.85 -3.73 -2.76
C TYR A 31 14.85 -4.83 -2.45
N ILE A 32 14.63 -5.73 -3.41
CA ILE A 32 13.87 -6.96 -3.23
C ILE A 32 14.88 -8.09 -3.00
N GLY A 33 14.78 -8.78 -1.86
CA GLY A 33 15.67 -9.90 -1.52
C GLY A 33 15.40 -11.18 -2.34
N GLU A 34 16.23 -12.21 -2.13
CA GLU A 34 16.18 -13.47 -2.91
C GLU A 34 14.90 -14.29 -2.73
N ARG A 35 14.23 -14.16 -1.57
CA ARG A 35 13.01 -14.91 -1.23
C ARG A 35 11.89 -13.95 -0.84
N PRO A 36 11.34 -13.17 -1.79
CA PRO A 36 10.31 -12.20 -1.49
C PRO A 36 8.96 -12.88 -1.24
N ALA A 37 8.10 -12.19 -0.52
CA ALA A 37 6.70 -12.56 -0.34
C ALA A 37 5.82 -11.33 -0.54
N LEU A 38 4.57 -11.56 -0.92
CA LEU A 38 3.54 -10.53 -0.96
C LEU A 38 2.69 -10.66 0.31
N LEU A 39 2.63 -9.60 1.10
CA LEU A 39 1.70 -9.47 2.22
C LEU A 39 0.55 -8.55 1.80
N ALA A 40 -0.63 -9.12 1.63
CA ALA A 40 -1.85 -8.40 1.28
C ALA A 40 -2.63 -8.08 2.56
N ILE A 41 -2.67 -6.80 2.91
CA ILE A 41 -3.28 -6.30 4.15
C ILE A 41 -4.66 -5.73 3.84
N ASP A 42 -5.68 -6.23 4.54
CA ASP A 42 -7.04 -5.67 4.57
C ASP A 42 -7.68 -5.48 3.18
N LEU A 43 -7.42 -6.42 2.25
CA LEU A 43 -8.09 -6.47 0.95
C LEU A 43 -9.50 -7.10 1.06
N TYR A 44 -10.37 -6.54 1.90
CA TYR A 44 -11.75 -7.00 2.08
C TYR A 44 -12.76 -6.15 1.28
N ASN A 45 -13.96 -6.69 1.02
CA ASN A 45 -14.95 -6.05 0.16
C ASN A 45 -15.42 -4.67 0.65
N MET A 46 -15.48 -4.44 1.96
CA MET A 46 -15.90 -3.16 2.53
C MET A 46 -15.04 -1.97 2.07
N ALA A 47 -13.73 -2.17 1.86
CA ALA A 47 -12.83 -1.13 1.37
C ALA A 47 -13.20 -0.61 -0.03
N TYR A 48 -13.93 -1.41 -0.81
CA TYR A 48 -14.31 -1.13 -2.20
C TYR A 48 -15.79 -0.75 -2.37
N GLN A 49 -16.59 -0.76 -1.30
CA GLN A 49 -18.01 -0.46 -1.37
C GLN A 49 -18.27 0.96 -1.89
N GLY A 50 -19.39 1.14 -2.59
CA GLY A 50 -19.79 2.44 -3.16
C GLY A 50 -19.15 2.80 -4.49
N GLY A 51 -18.13 2.07 -4.95
CA GLY A 51 -17.51 2.30 -6.26
C GLY A 51 -16.35 3.30 -6.23
N ALA A 52 -15.87 3.67 -7.43
CA ALA A 52 -14.93 4.78 -7.58
C ALA A 52 -15.65 6.12 -7.34
N GLY A 53 -14.94 7.08 -6.76
CA GLY A 53 -15.45 8.38 -6.38
C GLY A 53 -14.72 8.97 -5.16
N ALA A 54 -15.00 10.23 -4.89
CA ALA A 54 -14.37 10.95 -3.79
C ALA A 54 -14.75 10.33 -2.44
N ILE A 55 -13.75 10.08 -1.59
CA ILE A 55 -13.95 9.36 -0.32
C ILE A 55 -14.99 10.03 0.59
N HIS A 56 -15.04 11.37 0.61
CA HIS A 56 -15.99 12.11 1.44
C HIS A 56 -17.45 11.92 1.02
N GLU A 57 -17.72 11.66 -0.27
CA GLU A 57 -19.07 11.38 -0.77
C GLU A 57 -19.48 9.93 -0.49
N ILE A 58 -18.54 8.99 -0.64
CA ILE A 58 -18.79 7.56 -0.48
C ILE A 58 -18.93 7.18 1.00
N ALA A 59 -18.10 7.77 1.87
CA ALA A 59 -18.03 7.42 3.28
C ALA A 59 -19.32 7.71 4.06
N GLU A 60 -20.18 8.61 3.57
CA GLU A 60 -21.50 8.87 4.16
C GLU A 60 -22.38 7.62 4.20
N LYS A 61 -22.30 6.78 3.16
CA LYS A 61 -23.09 5.54 3.03
C LYS A 61 -22.27 4.29 3.35
N PHE A 62 -20.97 4.32 3.07
CA PHE A 62 -20.06 3.19 3.24
C PHE A 62 -18.85 3.62 4.08
N PRO A 63 -18.98 3.64 5.42
CA PRO A 63 -17.99 4.27 6.31
C PRO A 63 -16.61 3.59 6.31
N SER A 64 -16.52 2.36 5.81
CA SER A 64 -15.27 1.61 5.68
C SER A 64 -14.69 1.61 4.27
N ALA A 65 -15.32 2.32 3.31
CA ALA A 65 -14.85 2.39 1.93
C ALA A 65 -13.75 3.43 1.75
N CYS A 66 -12.86 3.19 0.80
CA CYS A 66 -11.74 4.08 0.49
C CYS A 66 -11.89 4.80 -0.87
N GLY A 67 -13.02 4.64 -1.56
CA GLY A 67 -13.33 5.31 -2.81
C GLY A 67 -12.23 5.17 -3.88
N ASP A 68 -11.88 6.29 -4.52
CA ASP A 68 -10.84 6.34 -5.56
C ASP A 68 -9.50 5.74 -5.13
N PHE A 69 -9.11 5.83 -3.85
CA PHE A 69 -7.86 5.25 -3.38
C PHE A 69 -7.85 3.72 -3.50
N ALA A 70 -8.92 3.06 -3.07
CA ALA A 70 -9.04 1.61 -3.22
C ALA A 70 -9.24 1.21 -4.69
N TRP A 71 -10.10 1.93 -5.42
CA TRP A 71 -10.43 1.58 -6.81
C TRP A 71 -9.24 1.74 -7.76
N ASN A 72 -8.47 2.82 -7.64
CA ASN A 72 -7.26 3.02 -8.43
C ASN A 72 -6.16 1.99 -8.10
N ALA A 73 -6.19 1.40 -6.90
CA ALA A 73 -5.25 0.36 -6.49
C ALA A 73 -5.60 -1.04 -7.04
N ILE A 74 -6.83 -1.28 -7.51
CA ILE A 74 -7.29 -2.62 -7.94
C ILE A 74 -6.39 -3.20 -9.04
N ASP A 75 -6.20 -2.47 -10.14
CA ASP A 75 -5.48 -3.00 -11.30
C ASP A 75 -3.97 -3.17 -11.03
N PRO A 76 -3.25 -2.21 -10.43
CA PRO A 76 -1.87 -2.42 -10.00
C PRO A 76 -1.72 -3.61 -9.03
N THR A 77 -2.66 -3.76 -8.09
CA THR A 77 -2.68 -4.89 -7.16
C THR A 77 -2.84 -6.20 -7.92
N LYS A 78 -3.80 -6.31 -8.85
CA LYS A 78 -3.98 -7.51 -9.70
C LYS A 78 -2.72 -7.85 -10.50
N GLN A 79 -2.01 -6.86 -11.03
CA GLN A 79 -0.75 -7.07 -11.74
C GLN A 79 0.32 -7.66 -10.81
N LEU A 80 0.46 -7.12 -9.59
CA LEU A 80 1.38 -7.63 -8.57
C LEU A 80 1.04 -9.08 -8.18
N PHE A 81 -0.23 -9.38 -7.92
CA PHE A 81 -0.67 -10.75 -7.63
C PHE A 81 -0.39 -11.72 -8.77
N SER A 82 -0.68 -11.32 -10.01
CA SER A 82 -0.40 -12.12 -11.20
C SER A 82 1.10 -12.43 -11.31
N MET A 83 1.94 -11.42 -11.15
CA MET A 83 3.40 -11.56 -11.17
C MET A 83 3.90 -12.54 -10.10
N MET A 84 3.45 -12.39 -8.85
CA MET A 84 3.86 -13.25 -7.73
C MET A 84 3.44 -14.71 -7.97
N ARG A 85 2.19 -14.92 -8.37
CA ARG A 85 1.65 -16.27 -8.65
C ARG A 85 2.35 -16.93 -9.83
N SER A 86 2.65 -16.20 -10.90
CA SER A 86 3.38 -16.73 -12.07
C SER A 86 4.78 -17.26 -11.74
N ARG A 87 5.37 -16.77 -10.65
CA ARG A 87 6.72 -17.17 -10.17
C ARG A 87 6.67 -18.15 -9.00
N GLY A 88 5.48 -18.59 -8.57
CA GLY A 88 5.32 -19.45 -7.41
C GLY A 88 5.77 -18.81 -6.08
N LEU A 89 5.80 -17.47 -6.00
CA LEU A 89 6.21 -16.76 -4.80
C LEU A 89 5.09 -16.75 -3.74
N PRO A 90 5.44 -16.78 -2.43
CA PRO A 90 4.45 -16.76 -1.36
C PRO A 90 3.57 -15.52 -1.39
N VAL A 91 2.27 -15.73 -1.15
CA VAL A 91 1.27 -14.69 -0.99
C VAL A 91 0.51 -14.94 0.30
N PHE A 92 0.61 -14.01 1.24
CA PHE A 92 -0.07 -14.04 2.53
C PHE A 92 -1.17 -12.98 2.54
N TYR A 93 -2.31 -13.31 3.14
CA TYR A 93 -3.40 -12.38 3.35
C TYR A 93 -3.58 -12.18 4.84
N THR A 94 -3.76 -10.93 5.25
CA THR A 94 -4.14 -10.59 6.62
C THR A 94 -5.41 -9.77 6.58
N THR A 95 -6.28 -10.03 7.54
CA THR A 95 -7.47 -9.23 7.78
C THR A 95 -7.70 -9.12 9.27
N GLY A 96 -8.01 -7.93 9.75
CA GLY A 96 -8.62 -7.73 11.08
C GLY A 96 -10.15 -7.82 11.05
N GLU A 97 -10.75 -7.86 9.87
CA GLU A 97 -12.20 -7.93 9.68
C GLU A 97 -12.73 -9.33 9.97
N ASP A 98 -13.64 -9.42 10.93
CA ASP A 98 -14.26 -10.66 11.42
C ASP A 98 -15.78 -10.71 11.24
N ARG A 99 -16.39 -9.66 10.67
CA ARG A 99 -17.83 -9.57 10.38
C ARG A 99 -18.24 -10.24 9.07
#